data_AF-A0A0T5PC25-F1
#
_entry.id   AF-A0A0T5PC25-F1
#
_cell.length_a   1.000
_cell.length_b   1.000
_cell.length_c   1.000
_cell.angle_alpha   90.00
_cell.angle_beta   90.00
_cell.angle_gamma   90.00
#
_symmetry.space_group_name_H-M   'P 1'
#
loop_
_entity.id
_entity.type
_entity.pdbx_description
1 polymer ?
#
loop_
_entity_poly.entity_id
_entity_poly.type
_entity_poly.pdbx_seq_one_letter_code
_entity_poly.pdbx_strand_id
1 'polypeptide(L)'
;MSSDRRQRALAILQRLKDRKVEELGQRIAETRAQETQAQASLEDLTARSQEAVAAATPETYPFLSDYLTAVARQKALLQVRLDQLAEDSKQLARELRASFVDAKTNDTLLEKSAEDIQRRNDLTEEAQMSEAAISAYIRRHRPF
;
A
#
# COMPACT_ATOMS: atom_id res chain seq x y z
N MET A 1 -27.66 -9.83 -11.88
CA MET A 1 -26.61 -10.69 -11.29
C MET A 1 -27.09 -11.15 -9.92
N SER A 2 -26.92 -12.43 -9.55
CA SER A 2 -27.23 -12.91 -8.19
C SER A 2 -26.43 -12.13 -7.13
N SER A 3 -27.03 -11.86 -5.97
CA SER A 3 -26.42 -11.12 -4.85
C SER A 3 -25.09 -11.75 -4.41
N ASP A 4 -25.05 -13.09 -4.37
CA ASP A 4 -23.84 -13.85 -4.03
C ASP A 4 -22.72 -13.64 -5.03
N ARG A 5 -23.04 -13.52 -6.32
CA ARG A 5 -22.04 -13.28 -7.36
C ARG A 5 -21.42 -11.89 -7.20
N ARG A 6 -22.22 -10.90 -6.79
CA ARG A 6 -21.76 -9.54 -6.49
C ARG A 6 -20.87 -9.54 -5.25
N GLN A 7 -21.28 -10.19 -4.15
CA GLN A 7 -20.48 -10.26 -2.91
C GLN A 7 -19.13 -10.94 -3.16
N ARG A 8 -19.10 -12.06 -3.90
CA ARG A 8 -17.85 -12.74 -4.27
C ARG A 8 -16.94 -11.85 -5.14
N ALA A 9 -17.51 -11.13 -6.10
CA ALA A 9 -16.73 -10.21 -6.94
C ALA A 9 -16.11 -9.07 -6.11
N LEU A 10 -16.89 -8.47 -5.21
CA LEU A 10 -16.40 -7.44 -4.30
C LEU A 10 -15.30 -7.98 -3.36
N ALA A 11 -15.39 -9.23 -2.91
CA ALA A 11 -14.40 -9.85 -2.04
C ALA A 11 -13.07 -10.11 -2.78
N ILE A 12 -13.13 -10.52 -4.04
CA ILE A 12 -11.95 -10.64 -4.90
C ILE A 12 -11.31 -9.27 -5.10
N LEU A 13 -12.11 -8.25 -5.41
CA LEU A 13 -11.62 -6.88 -5.57
C LEU A 13 -10.97 -6.37 -4.29
N GLN A 14 -11.52 -6.69 -3.12
CA GLN A 14 -10.93 -6.28 -1.85
C GLN A 14 -9.54 -6.87 -1.66
N ARG A 15 -9.39 -8.18 -1.86
CA ARG A 15 -8.08 -8.85 -1.74
C ARG A 15 -7.04 -8.26 -2.69
N LEU A 16 -7.44 -7.92 -3.92
CA LEU A 16 -6.55 -7.27 -4.88
C LEU A 16 -6.12 -5.87 -4.41
N LYS A 17 -7.05 -5.10 -3.83
CA LYS A 17 -6.77 -3.76 -3.29
C LYS A 17 -5.88 -3.81 -2.05
N ASP A 18 -6.14 -4.73 -1.12
CA ASP A 18 -5.32 -4.92 0.08
C ASP A 18 -3.88 -5.29 -0.31
N ARG A 19 -3.72 -6.24 -1.24
CA ARG A 19 -2.40 -6.59 -1.77
C ARG A 19 -1.70 -5.40 -2.42
N LYS A 20 -2.43 -4.57 -3.16
CA LYS A 20 -1.86 -3.37 -3.79
C LYS A 20 -1.38 -2.36 -2.74
N VAL A 21 -2.13 -2.17 -1.65
CA VAL A 21 -1.73 -1.32 -0.51
C VAL A 21 -0.46 -1.86 0.14
N GLU A 22 -0.38 -3.18 0.35
CA GLU A 22 0.80 -3.84 0.91
C GLU A 22 2.04 -3.67 0.00
N GLU A 23 1.89 -3.94 -1.31
CA GLU A 23 2.96 -3.76 -2.29
C GLU A 23 3.47 -2.32 -2.34
N LEU A 24 2.57 -1.33 -2.27
CA LEU A 24 2.96 0.09 -2.19
C LEU A 24 3.69 0.40 -0.88
N GLY A 25 3.25 -0.17 0.25
CA GLY A 25 3.94 -0.06 1.53
C GLY A 25 5.37 -0.61 1.50
N GLN A 26 5.56 -1.77 0.87
CA GLN A 26 6.88 -2.38 0.68
C GLN A 26 7.79 -1.49 -0.17
N ARG A 27 7.30 -0.96 -1.30
CA ARG A 27 8.06 -0.03 -2.15
C ARG A 27 8.48 1.24 -1.43
N ILE A 28 7.62 1.79 -0.57
CA ILE A 28 7.99 2.95 0.26
C ILE A 28 9.11 2.59 1.24
N ALA A 29 9.04 1.41 1.87
CA ALA A 29 10.10 0.95 2.77
C ALA A 29 11.43 0.75 2.03
N GLU A 30 11.41 0.16 0.84
CA GLU A 30 12.59 0.01 -0.03
C GLU A 30 13.17 1.37 -0.43
N THR A 31 12.32 2.33 -0.82
CA THR A 31 12.74 3.69 -1.18
C THR A 31 13.44 4.38 -0.01
N ARG A 32 12.88 4.27 1.20
CA ARG A 32 13.49 4.83 2.42
C ARG A 32 14.83 4.17 2.78
N ALA A 33 14.95 2.86 2.54
CA ALA A 33 16.21 2.15 2.74
C ALA A 33 17.28 2.67 1.77
N GLN A 34 16.92 2.91 0.51
CA GLN A 34 17.81 3.52 -0.48
C GLN A 34 18.19 4.96 -0.12
N GLU A 35 17.25 5.76 0.38
CA GLU A 35 17.53 7.14 0.87
C GLU A 35 18.55 7.11 2.01
N THR A 36 18.34 6.23 2.99
CA THR A 36 19.25 6.05 4.14
C THR A 36 20.64 5.65 3.68
N GLN A 37 20.73 4.69 2.74
CA GLN A 37 22.00 4.23 2.20
C GLN A 37 22.74 5.34 1.43
N ALA A 38 22.01 6.12 0.62
CA ALA A 38 22.59 7.23 -0.14
C ALA A 38 23.08 8.35 0.80
N GLN A 39 22.35 8.67 1.87
CA GLN A 39 22.78 9.61 2.90
C GLN A 39 24.03 9.13 3.64
N ALA A 40 24.06 7.88 4.09
CA ALA A 40 25.25 7.31 4.72
C ALA A 40 26.48 7.35 3.80
N SER A 41 26.27 7.12 2.49
CA SER A 41 27.35 7.22 1.49
C SER A 41 27.87 8.65 1.31
N LEU A 42 26.99 9.66 1.39
CA LEU A 42 27.38 11.07 1.35
C LEU A 42 28.17 11.48 2.60
N GLU A 43 27.76 11.02 3.77
CA GLU A 43 28.44 11.27 5.04
C GLU A 43 29.84 10.64 5.02
N ASP A 44 29.96 9.37 4.60
CA ASP A 44 31.24 8.66 4.47
C ASP A 44 32.17 9.35 3.47
N LEU A 45 31.69 9.72 2.27
CA LEU A 45 32.48 10.48 1.31
C LEU A 45 32.92 11.84 1.85
N THR A 46 32.11 12.46 2.71
CA THR A 46 32.45 13.73 3.34
C THR A 46 33.56 13.56 4.37
N ALA A 47 33.43 12.59 5.26
CA ALA A 47 34.46 12.26 6.24
C ALA A 47 35.79 11.91 5.56
N ARG A 48 35.76 11.01 4.56
CA ARG A 48 36.97 10.62 3.80
C ARG A 48 37.61 11.79 3.05
N SER A 49 36.81 12.70 2.51
CA SER A 49 37.35 13.88 1.83
C SER A 49 38.05 14.84 2.79
N GLN A 50 37.52 15.00 4.01
CA GLN A 50 38.13 15.83 5.05
C GLN A 50 39.41 15.20 5.59
N GLU A 51 39.40 13.89 5.82
CA GLU A 51 40.58 13.14 6.24
C GLU A 51 41.70 13.22 5.21
N ALA A 52 41.38 13.03 3.92
CA ALA A 52 42.35 13.14 2.83
C ALA A 52 42.99 14.53 2.75
N VAL A 53 42.22 15.60 3.00
CA VAL A 53 42.74 16.97 3.05
C VAL A 53 43.65 17.18 4.27
N ALA A 54 43.26 16.66 5.44
CA ALA A 54 44.03 16.79 6.67
C ALA A 54 45.37 16.02 6.63
N ALA A 55 45.39 14.86 5.96
CA ALA A 55 46.58 14.02 5.81
C ALA A 55 47.47 14.43 4.62
N ALA A 56 47.06 15.42 3.83
CA ALA A 56 47.77 15.79 2.62
C ALA A 56 49.11 16.48 2.91
N THR A 57 50.12 16.06 2.14
CA THR A 57 51.48 16.61 2.15
C THR A 57 51.78 17.30 0.82
N PRO A 58 52.82 18.15 0.74
CA PRO A 58 53.17 18.83 -0.51
C PRO A 58 53.37 17.90 -1.72
N GLU A 59 53.85 16.68 -1.47
CA GLU A 59 54.06 15.66 -2.50
C GLU A 59 52.75 15.05 -3.02
N THR A 60 51.68 15.08 -2.21
CA THR A 60 50.38 14.48 -2.54
C THR A 60 49.35 15.49 -3.06
N TYR A 61 49.61 16.80 -2.94
CA TYR A 61 48.73 17.87 -3.44
C TYR A 61 48.31 17.76 -4.92
N PRO A 62 49.18 17.35 -5.87
CA PRO A 62 48.76 17.18 -7.25
C PRO A 62 47.63 16.15 -7.41
N PHE A 63 47.68 15.06 -6.65
CA PHE A 63 46.68 13.99 -6.69
C PHE A 63 45.42 14.32 -5.88
N LEU A 64 45.57 15.13 -4.82
CA LEU A 64 44.47 15.56 -3.97
C LEU A 64 43.41 16.35 -4.76
N SER A 65 43.84 17.21 -5.70
CA SER A 65 42.92 18.02 -6.51
C SER A 65 42.00 17.15 -7.38
N ASP A 66 42.57 16.16 -8.07
CA ASP A 66 41.81 15.22 -8.90
C ASP A 66 40.88 14.35 -8.05
N TYR A 67 41.36 13.88 -6.90
CA TYR A 67 40.55 13.12 -5.94
C TYR A 67 39.34 13.93 -5.44
N LEU A 68 39.55 15.17 -5.00
CA LEU A 68 38.46 16.03 -4.52
C LEU A 68 37.45 16.34 -5.63
N THR A 69 37.92 16.51 -6.87
CA THR A 69 37.05 16.68 -8.03
C THR A 69 36.20 15.44 -8.28
N ALA A 70 36.78 14.24 -8.19
CA ALA A 70 36.05 12.98 -8.31
C ALA A 70 35.01 12.81 -7.18
N VAL A 71 35.38 13.11 -5.93
CA VAL A 71 34.46 13.08 -4.79
C VAL A 71 33.31 14.07 -4.98
N ALA A 72 33.58 15.30 -5.44
CA ALA A 72 32.54 16.28 -5.70
C ALA A 72 31.53 15.81 -6.75
N ARG A 73 32.01 15.16 -7.83
CA ARG A 73 31.14 14.55 -8.85
C ARG A 73 30.30 13.42 -8.25
N GLN A 74 30.90 12.55 -7.45
CA GLN A 74 30.16 11.45 -6.82
C GLN A 74 29.10 11.94 -5.84
N LYS A 75 29.40 12.97 -5.04
CA LYS A 75 28.43 13.63 -4.16
C LYS A 75 27.28 14.25 -4.94
N ALA A 76 27.57 14.91 -6.06
CA ALA A 76 26.52 15.47 -6.93
C ALA A 76 25.60 14.38 -7.50
N LEU A 77 26.15 13.24 -7.93
CA LEU A 77 25.35 12.11 -8.41
C LEU A 77 24.46 11.52 -7.31
N LEU A 78 24.99 11.36 -6.09
CA LEU A 78 24.22 10.88 -4.94
C LEU A 78 23.11 11.87 -4.55
N GLN A 79 23.38 13.18 -4.64
CA GLN A 79 22.36 14.20 -4.39
C GLN A 79 21.21 14.11 -5.41
N VAL A 80 21.54 14.01 -6.70
CA VAL A 80 20.52 13.79 -7.75
C VAL A 80 19.70 12.53 -7.48
N ARG A 81 20.35 11.45 -7.00
CA ARG A 81 19.65 10.22 -6.63
C ARG A 81 18.72 10.41 -5.43
N LEU A 82 19.14 11.15 -4.40
CA LEU A 82 18.29 11.48 -3.26
C LEU A 82 17.08 12.32 -3.68
N ASP A 83 17.28 13.31 -4.55
CA ASP A 83 16.19 14.15 -5.04
C ASP A 83 15.16 13.31 -5.82
N GLN A 84 15.62 12.34 -6.63
CA GLN A 84 14.76 11.37 -7.32
C GLN A 84 13.99 10.50 -6.33
N LEU A 85 14.68 9.91 -5.35
CA LEU A 85 14.04 9.05 -4.34
C LEU A 85 12.99 9.82 -3.53
N ALA A 86 13.24 11.10 -3.23
CA ALA A 86 12.29 11.95 -2.54
C ALA A 86 11.02 12.22 -3.37
N GLU A 87 11.15 12.41 -4.69
CA GLU A 87 9.98 12.52 -5.59
C GLU A 87 9.24 11.19 -5.73
N ASP A 88 9.96 10.08 -5.90
CA ASP A 88 9.38 8.73 -5.95
C ASP A 88 8.59 8.42 -4.67
N SER A 89 9.15 8.77 -3.50
CA SER A 89 8.52 8.61 -2.20
C SER A 89 7.22 9.42 -2.09
N LYS A 90 7.21 10.67 -2.57
CA LYS A 90 5.98 11.49 -2.63
C LYS A 90 4.93 10.88 -3.54
N GLN A 91 5.34 10.38 -4.71
CA GLN A 91 4.43 9.74 -5.65
C GLN A 91 3.82 8.47 -5.05
N LEU A 92 4.66 7.58 -4.51
CA LEU A 92 4.22 6.35 -3.85
C LEU A 92 3.28 6.63 -2.68
N ALA A 93 3.53 7.67 -1.88
CA ALA A 93 2.65 8.07 -0.79
C ALA A 93 1.27 8.53 -1.29
N ARG A 94 1.20 9.25 -2.42
CA ARG A 94 -0.06 9.64 -3.04
C ARG A 94 -0.82 8.41 -3.57
N GLU A 95 -0.12 7.51 -4.26
CA GLU A 95 -0.70 6.27 -4.78
C GLU A 95 -1.22 5.35 -3.65
N LEU A 96 -0.47 5.25 -2.55
CA LEU A 96 -0.87 4.49 -1.37
C LEU A 96 -2.16 5.06 -0.77
N ARG A 97 -2.22 6.39 -0.60
CA ARG A 97 -3.41 7.05 -0.06
C ARG A 97 -4.64 6.84 -0.94
N ALA A 98 -4.49 6.96 -2.27
CA ALA A 98 -5.57 6.71 -3.21
C ALA A 98 -6.04 5.24 -3.13
N SER A 99 -5.11 4.29 -3.19
CA SER A 99 -5.40 2.85 -3.12
C SER A 99 -6.08 2.47 -1.80
N PHE A 100 -5.68 3.09 -0.69
CA PHE A 100 -6.30 2.88 0.61
C PHE A 100 -7.75 3.38 0.67
N VAL A 101 -8.02 4.57 0.13
CA VAL A 101 -9.39 5.11 0.04
C VAL A 101 -10.26 4.19 -0.84
N ASP A 102 -9.71 3.69 -1.94
CA ASP A 102 -10.41 2.75 -2.81
C ASP A 102 -10.68 1.40 -2.14
N ALA A 103 -9.75 0.91 -1.32
CA ALA A 103 -9.91 -0.29 -0.51
C ALA A 103 -11.03 -0.10 0.51
N LYS A 104 -11.02 1.01 1.25
CA LYS A 104 -12.07 1.33 2.22
C LYS A 104 -13.44 1.51 1.60
N THR A 105 -13.51 2.12 0.43
CA THR A 105 -14.77 2.22 -0.31
C THR A 105 -15.31 0.84 -0.66
N ASN A 106 -14.45 -0.10 -1.07
CA ASN A 106 -14.88 -1.45 -1.40
C ASN A 106 -15.24 -2.28 -0.15
N ASP A 107 -14.55 -2.10 0.98
CA ASP A 107 -14.93 -2.66 2.29
C ASP A 107 -16.37 -2.27 2.65
N THR A 108 -16.70 -0.98 2.58
CA THR A 108 -18.07 -0.51 2.92
C THR A 108 -19.13 -1.08 1.98
N LEU A 109 -18.80 -1.31 0.70
CA LEU A 109 -19.71 -1.94 -0.25
C LEU A 109 -19.88 -3.44 0.03
N LEU A 110 -18.83 -4.10 0.51
CA LEU A 110 -18.88 -5.49 0.94
C LEU A 110 -19.80 -5.66 2.15
N GLU A 111 -19.62 -4.83 3.17
CA GLU A 111 -20.44 -4.81 4.39
C GLU A 111 -21.92 -4.62 4.03
N LYS A 112 -22.24 -3.58 3.24
CA LYS A 112 -23.62 -3.35 2.76
C LYS A 112 -24.18 -4.53 1.98
N SER A 113 -23.37 -5.17 1.13
CA SER A 113 -23.84 -6.34 0.37
C SER A 113 -24.12 -7.55 1.26
N ALA A 114 -23.37 -7.72 2.34
CA ALA A 114 -23.59 -8.77 3.32
C ALA A 114 -24.88 -8.51 4.12
N GLU A 115 -25.10 -7.27 4.56
CA GLU A 115 -26.34 -6.86 5.22
C GLU A 115 -27.58 -7.07 4.33
N ASP A 116 -27.50 -6.69 3.05
CA ASP A 116 -28.60 -6.88 2.10
C ASP A 116 -28.93 -8.37 1.87
N ILE A 117 -27.91 -9.24 1.87
CA ILE A 117 -28.11 -10.69 1.75
C ILE A 117 -28.77 -11.24 3.01
N GLN A 118 -28.29 -10.83 4.19
CA GLN A 118 -28.87 -11.25 5.46
C GLN A 118 -30.34 -10.85 5.56
N ARG A 119 -30.67 -9.58 5.28
CA ARG A 119 -32.08 -9.11 5.28
C ARG A 119 -32.98 -9.90 4.33
N ARG A 120 -32.47 -10.28 3.16
CA ARG A 120 -33.23 -11.12 2.22
C ARG A 120 -33.47 -12.51 2.78
N ASN A 121 -32.46 -13.11 3.40
CA ASN A 121 -32.59 -14.42 4.03
C ASN A 121 -33.63 -14.37 5.16
N ASP A 122 -33.54 -13.37 6.04
CA ASP A 122 -34.50 -13.17 7.13
C ASP A 122 -35.94 -13.05 6.60
N LEU A 123 -36.17 -12.22 5.57
CA LEU A 123 -37.49 -12.09 4.93
C LEU A 123 -37.98 -13.40 4.29
N THR A 124 -37.09 -14.18 3.68
CA THR A 124 -37.46 -15.49 3.12
C THR A 124 -37.79 -16.51 4.19
N GLU A 125 -37.06 -16.51 5.32
CA GLU A 125 -37.32 -17.38 6.46
C GLU A 125 -38.66 -17.01 7.12
N GLU A 126 -38.93 -15.72 7.34
CA GLU A 126 -40.22 -15.24 7.84
C GLU A 126 -41.39 -15.67 6.94
N ALA A 127 -41.24 -15.53 5.62
CA ALA A 127 -42.25 -15.95 4.66
C ALA A 127 -42.51 -17.47 4.71
N GLN A 128 -41.45 -18.28 4.76
CA GLN A 128 -41.54 -19.74 4.87
C GLN A 128 -42.21 -20.18 6.17
N MET A 129 -41.86 -19.53 7.30
CA MET A 129 -42.46 -19.80 8.61
C MET A 129 -43.95 -19.43 8.63
N SER A 130 -44.31 -18.31 8.01
CA SER A 130 -45.70 -17.87 7.87
C SER A 130 -46.52 -18.84 7.01
N GLU A 131 -45.99 -19.24 5.85
CA GLU A 131 -46.63 -20.24 4.99
C GLU A 131 -46.80 -21.60 5.70
N ALA A 132 -45.79 -22.04 6.45
CA ALA A 132 -45.85 -23.26 7.25
C ALA A 132 -46.93 -23.17 8.34
N ALA A 133 -47.01 -22.04 9.05
CA ALA A 133 -48.02 -21.80 10.07
C ALA A 133 -49.45 -21.80 9.48
N ILE A 134 -49.66 -21.10 8.36
CA ILE A 134 -50.94 -21.08 7.64
C ILE A 134 -51.31 -22.50 7.19
N SER A 135 -50.36 -23.23 6.62
CA SER A 135 -50.57 -24.61 6.14
C SER A 135 -50.93 -25.57 7.28
N ALA A 136 -50.33 -25.40 8.46
CA ALA A 136 -50.64 -26.18 9.66
C ALA A 136 -52.04 -25.83 10.20
N TYR A 137 -52.39 -24.54 10.23
CA TYR A 137 -53.70 -24.07 10.65
C TYR A 137 -54.82 -24.63 9.74
N ILE A 138 -54.65 -24.54 8.42
CA ILE A 138 -55.61 -25.08 7.44
C ILE A 138 -55.78 -26.59 7.63
N ARG A 139 -54.69 -27.35 7.80
CA ARG A 139 -54.76 -28.80 8.07
C ARG A 139 -55.54 -29.13 9.34
N ARG A 140 -55.37 -28.34 10.40
CA ARG A 140 -56.04 -28.54 11.70
C ARG A 140 -57.53 -28.20 11.67
N HIS A 141 -57.93 -27.23 10.83
CA HIS A 141 -59.31 -26.73 10.78
C HIS A 141 -60.06 -27.06 9.49
N ARG A 142 -59.57 -28.04 8.72
CA ARG A 142 -60.32 -28.58 7.59
C ARG A 142 -61.42 -29.49 8.13
N PRO A 143 -62.72 -29.17 7.96
CA PRO A 143 -63.77 -30.14 8.23
C PRO A 143 -63.66 -31.28 7.21
N PHE A 144 -63.91 -32.50 7.66
CA PHE A 144 -64.10 -33.67 6.78
C PHE A 144 -65.33 -33.46 5.89
#